data_AF-A0A158EFA0-F1
#
_entry.id   AF-A0A158EFA0-F1
#
_cell.length_a   1.000
_cell.length_b   1.000
_cell.length_c   1.000
_cell.angle_alpha   90.00
_cell.angle_beta   90.00
_cell.angle_gamma   90.00
#
_symmetry.space_group_name_H-M   'P 1'
#
loop_
_entity.id
_entity.type
_entity.pdbx_description
1 polymer ?
#
loop_
_entity_poly.entity_id
_entity_poly.type
_entity_poly.pdbx_seq_one_letter_code
_entity_poly.pdbx_strand_id
1 'polypeptide(L)'
;MPKLSKETLDFRKLKCNFVNEVLRNLSNTGDPLATVSFGTSGGGIQPNYEITPVSGEPVAYRGNTHQAVEDRDQWSAGNLTEPFSRDEVEQGFDISLKSIDVAKKYILDNLKAHPEKYSHPGKDHASLLIEAVMGGTPLTKAFADLYKVQNTKPFPQTETAPVHRDTERLISNEALSLSDIPHADAPYEEVVRFGHTFDGYRQMGSFEACAAVAHAKKHGTLSELRACLFFEQRASRHSGEDPDETGLAYEYGLLEKIRQKVIENARD
;
A
#
# COMPACT_ATOMS: atom_id res chain seq x y z
N MET A 1 20.35 -29.21 14.59
CA MET A 1 19.23 -28.80 15.48
C MET A 1 18.10 -28.30 14.60
N PRO A 2 16.82 -28.52 14.93
CA PRO A 2 15.71 -28.02 14.14
C PRO A 2 15.72 -26.49 14.12
N LYS A 3 15.48 -25.88 12.95
CA LYS A 3 15.29 -24.44 12.82
C LYS A 3 13.96 -24.03 13.47
N LEU A 4 13.87 -22.77 13.91
CA LEU A 4 12.66 -22.22 14.51
C LEU A 4 11.64 -21.88 13.41
N SER A 5 10.34 -22.00 13.69
CA SER A 5 9.29 -21.64 12.71
C SER A 5 9.44 -20.19 12.23
N LYS A 6 9.13 -19.93 10.95
CA LYS A 6 9.05 -18.57 10.38
C LYS A 6 8.12 -17.64 11.18
N GLU A 7 7.07 -18.19 11.77
CA GLU A 7 6.06 -17.46 12.56
C GLU A 7 6.63 -16.78 13.81
N THR A 8 7.83 -17.20 14.23
CA THR A 8 8.53 -16.57 15.36
C THR A 8 9.09 -15.19 15.03
N LEU A 9 9.22 -14.85 13.73
CA LEU A 9 9.64 -13.54 13.26
C LEU A 9 8.43 -12.72 12.80
N ASP A 10 8.25 -11.56 13.42
CA ASP A 10 7.22 -10.59 13.02
C ASP A 10 7.88 -9.42 12.28
N PHE A 11 7.75 -9.38 10.95
CA PHE A 11 8.29 -8.29 10.12
C PHE A 11 7.73 -6.91 10.53
N ARG A 12 6.54 -6.85 11.14
CA ARG A 12 5.98 -5.61 11.69
C ARG A 12 6.78 -5.08 12.88
N LYS A 13 7.70 -5.85 13.47
CA LYS A 13 8.55 -5.38 14.57
C LYS A 13 9.93 -4.90 14.09
N LEU A 14 10.29 -5.23 12.85
CA LEU A 14 11.58 -4.88 12.27
C LEU A 14 11.60 -3.42 11.76
N LYS A 15 12.80 -2.82 11.72
CA LYS A 15 13.01 -1.51 11.10
C LYS A 15 13.04 -1.66 9.58
N CYS A 16 12.38 -0.75 8.85
CA CYS A 16 12.44 -0.68 7.39
C CYS A 16 13.87 -0.67 6.84
N ASN A 17 14.77 0.15 7.41
CA ASN A 17 16.16 0.19 6.98
C ASN A 17 16.91 -1.12 7.23
N PHE A 18 16.54 -1.88 8.27
CA PHE A 18 17.12 -3.20 8.52
C PHE A 18 16.72 -4.19 7.44
N VAL A 19 15.43 -4.26 7.08
CA VAL A 19 14.96 -5.18 6.04
C VAL A 19 15.53 -4.78 4.67
N ASN A 20 15.66 -3.48 4.39
CA ASN A 20 16.35 -2.98 3.18
C ASN A 20 17.80 -3.47 3.08
N GLU A 21 18.53 -3.43 4.18
CA GLU A 21 19.92 -3.88 4.24
C GLU A 21 20.06 -5.40 4.09
N VAL A 22 19.08 -6.16 4.56
CA VAL A 22 19.00 -7.60 4.29
C VAL A 22 18.79 -7.85 2.80
N LEU A 23 17.86 -7.15 2.15
CA LEU A 23 17.62 -7.25 0.70
C LEU A 23 18.85 -6.83 -0.13
N ARG A 24 19.59 -5.81 0.32
CA ARG A 24 20.85 -5.40 -0.30
C ARG A 24 21.88 -6.51 -0.25
N ASN A 25 22.07 -7.13 0.90
CA ASN A 25 23.01 -8.24 1.05
C ASN A 25 22.57 -9.50 0.28
N LEU A 26 21.26 -9.79 0.24
CA LEU A 26 20.70 -10.84 -0.61
C LEU A 26 20.98 -10.59 -2.09
N SER A 27 20.99 -9.34 -2.54
CA SER A 27 21.29 -8.98 -3.93
C SER A 27 22.79 -9.07 -4.24
N ASN A 28 23.64 -8.78 -3.27
CA ASN A 28 25.10 -8.86 -3.42
C ASN A 28 25.62 -10.30 -3.59
N THR A 29 24.82 -11.33 -3.28
CA THR A 29 25.20 -12.72 -3.55
C THR A 29 25.25 -13.04 -5.05
N GLY A 30 24.53 -12.26 -5.87
CA GLY A 30 24.32 -12.56 -7.29
C GLY A 30 23.44 -13.79 -7.54
N ASP A 31 22.88 -14.40 -6.50
CA ASP A 31 22.05 -15.60 -6.58
C ASP A 31 20.58 -15.25 -6.32
N PRO A 32 19.69 -15.36 -7.34
CA PRO A 32 18.28 -15.02 -7.19
C PRO A 32 17.52 -15.98 -6.28
N LEU A 33 18.04 -17.20 -6.05
CA LEU A 33 17.42 -18.23 -5.23
C LEU A 33 18.03 -18.31 -3.82
N ALA A 34 18.92 -17.37 -3.47
CA ALA A 34 19.44 -17.26 -2.11
C ALA A 34 18.30 -17.03 -1.11
N THR A 35 18.43 -17.65 0.06
CA THR A 35 17.46 -17.53 1.15
C THR A 35 18.10 -16.86 2.36
N VAL A 36 17.27 -16.32 3.27
CA VAL A 36 17.73 -15.72 4.53
C VAL A 36 17.08 -16.39 5.72
N SER A 37 17.85 -16.67 6.77
CA SER A 37 17.34 -17.12 8.07
C SER A 37 17.66 -16.06 9.12
N PHE A 38 16.71 -15.73 10.00
CA PHE A 38 16.89 -14.69 11.02
C PHE A 38 17.15 -15.30 12.39
N GLY A 39 18.04 -14.69 13.16
CA GLY A 39 18.29 -15.05 14.55
C GLY A 39 17.16 -14.57 15.48
N THR A 40 16.92 -15.29 16.57
CA THR A 40 15.87 -14.95 17.55
C THR A 40 16.39 -14.18 18.77
N SER A 41 17.71 -14.00 18.89
CA SER A 41 18.35 -13.15 19.91
C SER A 41 18.61 -11.73 19.38
N GLY A 42 18.25 -10.69 20.14
CA GLY A 42 18.47 -9.29 19.75
C GLY A 42 17.29 -8.34 19.96
N GLY A 43 16.37 -8.65 20.88
CA GLY A 43 15.29 -7.73 21.29
C GLY A 43 14.25 -7.40 20.21
N GLY A 44 14.20 -8.13 19.09
CA GLY A 44 13.13 -8.04 18.10
C GLY A 44 13.13 -6.80 17.18
N ILE A 45 14.24 -6.04 17.09
CA ILE A 45 14.32 -4.84 16.23
C ILE A 45 15.29 -5.02 15.05
N GLN A 46 16.44 -5.67 15.28
CA GLN A 46 17.51 -5.88 14.28
C GLN A 46 18.22 -7.22 14.55
N PRO A 47 17.55 -8.36 14.30
CA PRO A 47 18.16 -9.66 14.52
C PRO A 47 19.39 -9.84 13.62
N ASN A 48 20.39 -10.57 14.11
CA ASN A 48 21.41 -11.07 13.19
C ASN A 48 20.76 -12.04 12.19
N TYR A 49 21.31 -12.19 10.99
CA TYR A 49 20.73 -13.04 9.94
C TYR A 49 21.81 -13.77 9.15
N GLU A 50 21.43 -14.85 8.49
CA GLU A 50 22.31 -15.68 7.66
C GLU A 50 21.72 -15.77 6.25
N ILE A 51 22.53 -15.50 5.23
CA ILE A 51 22.14 -15.67 3.83
C ILE A 51 22.77 -16.95 3.30
N THR A 52 21.97 -17.82 2.70
CA THR A 52 22.41 -19.07 2.09
C THR A 52 22.16 -19.04 0.59
N PRO A 53 23.21 -18.91 -0.25
CA PRO A 53 23.13 -19.14 -1.69
C PRO A 53 22.84 -20.62 -2.00
N VAL A 54 22.28 -20.92 -3.17
CA VAL A 54 22.00 -22.29 -3.64
C VAL A 54 23.29 -23.09 -3.83
N SER A 55 24.33 -22.45 -4.33
CA SER A 55 25.61 -23.11 -4.68
C SER A 55 26.76 -22.75 -3.74
N GLY A 56 26.48 -22.15 -2.58
CA GLY A 56 27.50 -21.53 -1.73
C GLY A 56 27.33 -21.80 -0.25
N GLU A 57 28.40 -21.49 0.50
CA GLU A 57 28.36 -21.56 1.95
C GLU A 57 27.50 -20.43 2.53
N PRO A 58 26.73 -20.68 3.61
CA PRO A 58 25.99 -19.64 4.30
C PRO A 58 26.92 -18.56 4.86
N VAL A 59 26.51 -17.30 4.73
CA VAL A 59 27.22 -16.14 5.28
C VAL A 59 26.38 -15.49 6.36
N ALA A 60 26.93 -15.38 7.56
CA ALA A 60 26.28 -14.74 8.70
C ALA A 60 26.54 -13.23 8.71
N TYR A 61 25.55 -12.44 9.13
CA TYR A 61 25.59 -10.99 9.18
C TYR A 61 25.12 -10.47 10.53
N ARG A 62 25.81 -9.46 11.06
CA ARG A 62 25.36 -8.76 12.28
C ARG A 62 24.16 -7.89 11.96
N GLY A 63 23.12 -7.94 12.78
CA GLY A 63 21.87 -7.23 12.51
C GLY A 63 21.98 -5.70 12.65
N ASN A 64 22.90 -5.21 13.49
CA ASN A 64 23.10 -3.78 13.71
C ASN A 64 24.04 -3.13 12.69
N THR A 65 25.08 -3.84 12.22
CA THR A 65 26.08 -3.30 11.29
C THR A 65 25.94 -3.82 9.87
N HIS A 66 25.19 -4.90 9.65
CA HIS A 66 25.05 -5.61 8.38
C HIS A 66 26.39 -6.06 7.77
N GLN A 67 27.42 -6.18 8.60
CA GLN A 67 28.73 -6.70 8.21
C GLN A 67 28.72 -8.24 8.30
N ALA A 68 29.35 -8.87 7.31
CA ALA A 68 29.59 -10.31 7.33
C ALA A 68 30.46 -10.67 8.53
N VAL A 69 30.16 -11.82 9.15
CA VAL A 69 30.92 -12.37 10.26
C VAL A 69 31.89 -13.42 9.70
N GLU A 70 33.18 -13.18 9.87
CA GLU A 70 34.24 -14.10 9.41
C GLU A 70 34.43 -15.30 10.36
N ASP A 71 34.11 -15.14 11.64
CA ASP A 71 34.24 -16.16 12.68
C ASP A 71 32.88 -16.80 13.01
N ARG A 72 32.60 -17.93 12.35
CA ARG A 72 31.32 -18.67 12.48
C ARG A 72 31.18 -19.39 13.82
N ASP A 73 32.25 -19.62 14.58
CA ASP A 73 32.21 -20.39 15.82
C ASP A 73 31.41 -19.67 16.93
N GLN A 74 31.23 -18.36 16.80
CA GLN A 74 30.41 -17.55 17.69
C GLN A 74 28.92 -17.54 17.29
N TRP A 75 28.55 -18.22 16.19
CA TRP A 75 27.22 -18.20 15.60
C TRP A 75 26.43 -19.47 15.91
N SER A 76 25.42 -19.35 16.78
CA SER A 76 24.56 -20.48 17.12
C SER A 76 23.53 -20.73 16.01
N ALA A 77 23.85 -21.65 15.10
CA ALA A 77 22.95 -22.09 14.02
C ALA A 77 21.59 -22.65 14.52
N GLY A 78 21.51 -23.06 15.79
CA GLY A 78 20.27 -23.54 16.41
C GLY A 78 19.24 -22.45 16.74
N ASN A 79 19.61 -21.17 16.62
CA ASN A 79 18.73 -20.03 16.95
C ASN A 79 18.21 -19.29 15.72
N LEU A 80 18.26 -19.93 14.54
CA LEU A 80 17.80 -19.37 13.28
C LEU A 80 16.36 -19.82 12.97
N THR A 81 15.58 -18.93 12.37
CA THR A 81 14.31 -19.29 11.73
C THR A 81 14.55 -20.24 10.55
N GLU A 82 13.48 -20.88 10.11
CA GLU A 82 13.37 -21.41 8.76
C GLU A 82 13.70 -20.33 7.70
N PRO A 83 14.24 -20.74 6.54
CA PRO A 83 14.70 -19.83 5.51
C PRO A 83 13.54 -19.13 4.79
N PHE A 84 13.58 -17.81 4.74
CA PHE A 84 12.75 -16.96 3.91
C PHE A 84 13.38 -16.83 2.52
N SER A 85 12.55 -16.96 1.48
CA SER A 85 12.89 -16.58 0.12
C SER A 85 13.04 -15.06 0.00
N ARG A 86 13.65 -14.60 -1.09
CA ARG A 86 13.70 -13.18 -1.44
C ARG A 86 12.31 -12.54 -1.43
N ASP A 87 11.34 -13.16 -2.11
CA ASP A 87 9.98 -12.64 -2.22
C ASP A 87 9.30 -12.47 -0.85
N GLU A 88 9.51 -13.40 0.08
CA GLU A 88 8.99 -13.29 1.44
C GLU A 88 9.65 -12.14 2.24
N VAL A 89 10.93 -11.86 2.00
CA VAL A 89 11.63 -10.73 2.63
C VAL A 89 11.21 -9.40 2.00
N GLU A 90 10.94 -9.38 0.70
CA GLU A 90 10.37 -8.22 0.00
C GLU A 90 8.97 -7.90 0.54
N GLN A 91 8.10 -8.90 0.69
CA GLN A 91 6.81 -8.74 1.39
C GLN A 91 7.00 -8.27 2.84
N GLY A 92 8.02 -8.77 3.53
CA GLY A 92 8.39 -8.32 4.87
C GLY A 92 8.87 -6.86 4.92
N PHE A 93 9.58 -6.41 3.88
CA PHE A 93 10.00 -5.02 3.71
C PHE A 93 8.78 -4.11 3.51
N ASP A 94 7.85 -4.54 2.69
CA ASP A 94 6.59 -3.85 2.42
C ASP A 94 5.77 -3.68 3.70
N ILE A 95 5.66 -4.73 4.52
CA ILE A 95 5.04 -4.70 5.85
C ILE A 95 5.78 -3.75 6.83
N SER A 96 7.08 -3.52 6.63
CA SER A 96 7.91 -2.68 7.51
C SER A 96 7.88 -1.18 7.16
N LEU A 97 7.25 -0.79 6.04
CA LEU A 97 7.02 0.61 5.64
C LEU A 97 5.90 1.24 6.50
N LYS A 98 6.24 1.59 7.74
CA LYS A 98 5.29 2.07 8.77
C LYS A 98 4.84 3.53 8.65
N SER A 99 5.24 4.30 7.62
CA SER A 99 4.74 5.66 7.43
C SER A 99 4.97 6.24 6.03
N ILE A 100 4.13 7.22 5.66
CA ILE A 100 4.24 7.99 4.42
C ILE A 100 5.63 8.64 4.27
N ASP A 101 6.21 9.16 5.35
CA ASP A 101 7.52 9.82 5.28
C ASP A 101 8.65 8.84 4.96
N VAL A 102 8.56 7.62 5.46
CA VAL A 102 9.53 6.56 5.16
C VAL A 102 9.38 6.11 3.71
N ALA A 103 8.16 5.92 3.22
CA ALA A 103 7.90 5.59 1.82
C ALA A 103 8.37 6.70 0.86
N LYS A 104 8.07 7.97 1.18
CA LYS A 104 8.58 9.15 0.44
C LYS A 104 10.10 9.16 0.38
N LYS A 105 10.76 8.94 1.52
CA LYS A 105 12.22 8.92 1.59
C LYS A 105 12.80 7.76 0.77
N TYR A 106 12.24 6.56 0.88
CA TYR A 106 12.67 5.38 0.14
C TYR A 106 12.55 5.58 -1.38
N ILE A 107 11.42 6.14 -1.84
CA ILE A 107 11.20 6.51 -3.25
C ILE A 107 12.24 7.55 -3.71
N LEU A 108 12.45 8.60 -2.92
CA LEU A 108 13.37 9.68 -3.27
C LEU A 108 14.83 9.20 -3.33
N ASP A 109 15.25 8.36 -2.40
CA ASP A 109 16.60 7.79 -2.38
C ASP A 109 16.83 6.88 -3.59
N ASN A 110 15.82 6.10 -4.01
CA ASN A 110 15.90 5.26 -5.21
C ASN A 110 15.90 6.08 -6.51
N LEU A 111 15.11 7.15 -6.61
CA LEU A 111 15.13 8.09 -7.74
C LEU A 111 16.51 8.74 -7.91
N LYS A 112 17.18 9.08 -6.80
CA LYS A 112 18.52 9.66 -6.79
C LYS A 112 19.61 8.65 -7.15
N ALA A 113 19.48 7.41 -6.66
CA ALA A 113 20.46 6.36 -6.90
C ALA A 113 20.38 5.78 -8.32
N HIS A 114 19.19 5.80 -8.94
CA HIS A 114 18.94 5.19 -10.25
C HIS A 114 18.15 6.13 -11.18
N PRO A 115 18.66 7.33 -11.50
CA PRO A 115 17.96 8.31 -12.33
C PRO A 115 17.66 7.81 -13.75
N GLU A 116 18.44 6.86 -14.26
CA GLU A 116 18.25 6.20 -15.56
C GLU A 116 17.09 5.19 -15.56
N LYS A 117 16.72 4.67 -14.39
CA LYS A 117 15.70 3.63 -14.23
C LYS A 117 14.32 4.21 -13.92
N TYR A 118 14.28 5.37 -13.27
CA TYR A 118 13.05 6.01 -12.80
C TYR A 118 13.04 7.49 -13.16
N SER A 119 12.13 7.91 -14.04
CA SER A 119 11.79 9.32 -14.24
C SER A 119 11.07 9.90 -13.03
N HIS A 120 11.26 11.20 -12.80
CA HIS A 120 10.66 11.89 -11.67
C HIS A 120 9.13 11.96 -11.85
N PRO A 121 8.35 11.40 -10.91
CA PRO A 121 6.90 11.49 -10.98
C PRO A 121 6.44 12.93 -10.74
N GLY A 122 5.45 13.40 -11.51
CA GLY A 122 4.72 14.64 -11.20
C GLY A 122 4.02 14.56 -9.84
N LYS A 123 3.58 15.69 -9.28
CA LYS A 123 2.99 15.76 -7.93
C LYS A 123 1.85 14.75 -7.71
N ASP A 124 0.97 14.60 -8.70
CA ASP A 124 -0.19 13.68 -8.62
C ASP A 124 0.21 12.21 -8.70
N HIS A 125 1.33 11.92 -9.37
CA HIS A 125 1.90 10.58 -9.51
C HIS A 125 2.74 10.16 -8.31
N ALA A 126 3.29 11.11 -7.56
CA ALA A 126 4.08 10.83 -6.36
C ALA A 126 3.22 10.18 -5.27
N SER A 127 1.98 10.65 -5.08
CA SER A 127 1.03 10.04 -4.13
C SER A 127 0.68 8.60 -4.51
N LEU A 128 0.38 8.34 -5.79
CA LEU A 128 0.09 7.00 -6.29
C LEU A 128 1.28 6.05 -6.14
N LEU A 129 2.49 6.55 -6.35
CA LEU A 129 3.72 5.78 -6.16
C LEU A 129 3.93 5.44 -4.67
N ILE A 130 3.72 6.41 -3.77
CA ILE A 130 3.79 6.23 -2.32
C ILE A 130 2.76 5.20 -1.87
N GLU A 131 1.51 5.33 -2.33
CA GLU A 131 0.42 4.41 -2.01
C GLU A 131 0.71 2.98 -2.50
N ALA A 132 1.18 2.83 -3.75
CA ALA A 132 1.53 1.52 -4.30
C ALA A 132 2.65 0.86 -3.50
N VAL A 133 3.70 1.61 -3.15
CA VAL A 133 4.86 1.10 -2.39
C VAL A 133 4.47 0.77 -0.95
N MET A 134 3.64 1.59 -0.30
CA MET A 134 3.12 1.28 1.03
C MET A 134 2.13 0.11 1.03
N GLY A 135 1.45 -0.15 -0.08
CA GLY A 135 0.60 -1.32 -0.31
C GLY A 135 1.37 -2.57 -0.74
N GLY A 136 2.70 -2.55 -0.65
CA GLY A 136 3.56 -3.69 -0.99
C GLY A 136 3.70 -3.99 -2.48
N THR A 137 3.51 -2.98 -3.32
CA THR A 137 3.90 -3.08 -4.72
C THR A 137 5.38 -2.76 -4.82
N PRO A 138 6.22 -3.68 -5.37
CA PRO A 138 7.64 -3.42 -5.56
C PRO A 138 7.84 -2.13 -6.35
N LEU A 139 8.82 -1.32 -5.93
CA LEU A 139 9.05 0.02 -6.48
C LEU A 139 9.17 0.02 -8.02
N THR A 140 9.87 -0.98 -8.57
CA THR A 140 10.01 -1.18 -10.03
C THR A 140 8.68 -1.36 -10.73
N LYS A 141 7.79 -2.17 -10.16
CA LYS A 141 6.44 -2.41 -10.67
C LYS A 141 5.56 -1.17 -10.51
N ALA A 142 5.65 -0.49 -9.36
CA ALA A 142 4.93 0.75 -9.11
C ALA A 142 5.28 1.84 -10.14
N PHE A 143 6.56 1.99 -10.48
CA PHE A 143 6.99 2.88 -11.57
C PHE A 143 6.51 2.41 -12.94
N ALA A 144 6.66 1.12 -13.27
CA ALA A 144 6.22 0.59 -14.56
C ALA A 144 4.72 0.79 -14.80
N ASP A 145 3.90 0.58 -13.77
CA ASP A 145 2.45 0.78 -13.85
C ASP A 145 2.10 2.26 -13.97
N LEU A 146 2.85 3.16 -13.31
CA LEU A 146 2.78 4.59 -13.54
C LEU A 146 3.11 5.01 -14.98
N TYR A 147 4.13 4.41 -15.60
CA TYR A 147 4.46 4.70 -17.01
C TYR A 147 3.41 4.21 -18.00
N LYS A 148 2.73 3.09 -17.71
CA LYS A 148 1.62 2.61 -18.54
C LYS A 148 0.46 3.61 -18.51
N VAL A 149 0.19 4.20 -17.34
CA VAL A 149 -0.82 5.26 -17.19
C VAL A 149 -0.40 6.53 -17.95
N GLN A 150 0.90 6.90 -17.91
CA GLN A 150 1.41 8.11 -18.58
C GLN A 150 1.55 7.98 -20.11
N ASN A 151 1.80 6.78 -20.66
CA ASN A 151 2.09 6.56 -22.08
C ASN A 151 0.90 6.03 -22.91
N THR A 152 -0.31 5.98 -22.34
CA THR A 152 -1.51 5.73 -23.15
C THR A 152 -1.88 7.00 -23.94
N LYS A 153 -1.38 7.09 -25.18
CA LYS A 153 -1.93 8.03 -26.19
C LYS A 153 -3.39 7.65 -26.50
N PRO A 154 -4.27 8.63 -26.77
CA PRO A 154 -5.67 8.36 -27.11
C PRO A 154 -5.74 7.58 -28.43
N PHE A 155 -6.38 6.41 -28.40
CA PHE A 155 -6.58 5.59 -29.59
C PHE A 155 -7.56 6.27 -30.56
N PRO A 156 -7.41 6.08 -31.89
CA PRO A 156 -8.23 6.73 -32.89
C PRO A 156 -9.64 6.17 -32.89
N GLN A 157 -10.62 7.05 -33.10
CA GLN A 157 -12.02 6.72 -33.24
C GLN A 157 -12.24 5.80 -34.43
N THR A 158 -12.75 4.59 -34.17
CA THR A 158 -13.54 3.84 -35.16
C THR A 158 -14.82 3.37 -34.49
N GLU A 159 -15.92 3.75 -35.12
CA GLU A 159 -17.29 3.49 -34.72
C GLU A 159 -17.56 1.99 -34.59
N THR A 160 -18.11 1.55 -33.46
CA THR A 160 -19.43 0.87 -33.36
C THR A 160 -19.62 0.21 -31.98
N ALA A 161 -20.80 0.48 -31.39
CA ALA A 161 -21.44 -0.12 -30.20
C ALA A 161 -20.90 0.25 -28.79
N PRO A 162 -21.80 0.59 -27.82
CA PRO A 162 -21.43 1.30 -26.60
C PRO A 162 -21.02 0.33 -25.50
N VAL A 163 -19.73 0.34 -25.15
CA VAL A 163 -19.25 -0.12 -23.85
C VAL A 163 -18.78 1.12 -23.11
N HIS A 164 -19.64 1.63 -22.22
CA HIS A 164 -19.35 2.78 -21.37
C HIS A 164 -18.10 2.50 -20.54
N ARG A 165 -16.97 3.04 -20.98
CA ARG A 165 -15.73 3.10 -20.22
C ARG A 165 -15.66 4.52 -19.65
N ASP A 166 -16.54 4.82 -18.71
CA ASP A 166 -16.56 6.12 -18.02
C ASP A 166 -15.42 6.15 -16.99
N THR A 167 -14.35 6.85 -17.32
CA THR A 167 -13.48 7.47 -16.32
C THR A 167 -14.35 8.41 -15.48
N GLU A 168 -14.71 7.95 -14.28
CA GLU A 168 -15.71 8.54 -13.39
C GLU A 168 -15.42 10.01 -13.07
N ARG A 169 -16.41 10.86 -13.38
CA ARG A 169 -16.42 12.30 -13.16
C ARG A 169 -16.40 12.61 -11.66
N LEU A 170 -15.40 13.38 -11.20
CA LEU A 170 -15.46 13.98 -9.87
C LEU A 170 -16.64 14.96 -9.79
N ILE A 171 -17.48 14.84 -8.76
CA ILE A 171 -18.62 15.71 -8.50
C ILE A 171 -18.30 16.53 -7.25
N SER A 172 -18.17 17.86 -7.37
CA SER A 172 -17.96 18.72 -6.20
C SER A 172 -19.21 18.73 -5.30
N ASN A 173 -19.10 19.23 -4.06
CA ASN A 173 -20.26 19.29 -3.17
C ASN A 173 -21.33 20.27 -3.67
N GLU A 174 -20.91 21.34 -4.33
CA GLU A 174 -21.78 22.38 -4.88
C GLU A 174 -22.50 21.90 -6.14
N ALA A 175 -21.87 20.98 -6.89
CA ALA A 175 -22.45 20.39 -8.08
C ALA A 175 -23.23 19.10 -7.80
N LEU A 176 -23.21 18.60 -6.56
CA LEU A 176 -23.89 17.36 -6.19
C LEU A 176 -25.39 17.60 -6.07
N SER A 177 -26.16 16.84 -6.84
CA SER A 177 -27.63 16.87 -6.82
C SER A 177 -28.22 15.54 -6.36
N LEU A 178 -29.53 15.53 -6.07
CA LEU A 178 -30.22 14.30 -5.65
C LEU A 178 -30.23 13.20 -6.71
N SER A 179 -30.14 13.56 -7.99
CA SER A 179 -30.08 12.59 -9.10
C SER A 179 -28.73 11.91 -9.23
N ASP A 180 -27.68 12.45 -8.61
CA ASP A 180 -26.34 11.84 -8.61
C ASP A 180 -26.18 10.80 -7.50
N ILE A 181 -27.05 10.81 -6.48
CA ILE A 181 -26.95 9.95 -5.30
C ILE A 181 -27.74 8.64 -5.56
N PRO A 182 -27.11 7.46 -5.49
CA PRO A 182 -27.78 6.17 -5.65
C PRO A 182 -29.00 6.02 -4.73
N HIS A 183 -30.03 5.34 -5.20
CA HIS A 183 -31.22 5.05 -4.39
C HIS A 183 -30.89 4.03 -3.28
N ALA A 184 -31.72 3.97 -2.24
CA ALA A 184 -31.49 3.09 -1.08
C ALA A 184 -31.53 1.59 -1.41
N ASP A 185 -32.05 1.21 -2.58
CA ASP A 185 -32.08 -0.16 -3.12
C ASP A 185 -31.14 -0.34 -4.33
N ALA A 186 -30.29 0.64 -4.62
CA ALA A 186 -29.38 0.57 -5.74
C ALA A 186 -28.40 -0.61 -5.58
N PRO A 187 -27.94 -1.24 -6.68
CA PRO A 187 -26.90 -2.25 -6.62
C PRO A 187 -25.63 -1.72 -5.93
N TYR A 188 -24.93 -2.58 -5.19
CA TYR A 188 -23.71 -2.19 -4.46
C TYR A 188 -22.66 -1.52 -5.36
N GLU A 189 -22.50 -2.00 -6.60
CA GLU A 189 -21.60 -1.38 -7.58
C GLU A 189 -21.89 0.11 -7.80
N GLU A 190 -23.15 0.54 -7.79
CA GLU A 190 -23.50 1.96 -7.94
C GLU A 190 -23.07 2.79 -6.72
N VAL A 191 -23.13 2.20 -5.52
CA VAL A 191 -22.63 2.81 -4.28
C VAL A 191 -21.11 2.99 -4.36
N VAL A 192 -20.39 1.96 -4.83
CA VAL A 192 -18.94 2.00 -5.07
C VAL A 192 -18.61 3.12 -6.06
N ARG A 193 -19.25 3.12 -7.24
CA ARG A 193 -19.06 4.14 -8.28
C ARG A 193 -19.30 5.54 -7.74
N PHE A 194 -20.39 5.74 -6.99
CA PHE A 194 -20.71 7.01 -6.37
C PHE A 194 -19.66 7.45 -5.36
N GLY A 195 -19.17 6.56 -4.49
CA GLY A 195 -18.12 6.86 -3.52
C GLY A 195 -16.84 7.38 -4.19
N HIS A 196 -16.53 6.89 -5.40
CA HIS A 196 -15.37 7.32 -6.18
C HIS A 196 -15.55 8.64 -6.95
N THR A 197 -16.75 9.24 -6.95
CA THR A 197 -16.97 10.61 -7.45
C THR A 197 -16.39 11.70 -6.54
N PHE A 198 -15.89 11.33 -5.36
CA PHE A 198 -15.32 12.23 -4.37
C PHE A 198 -13.89 11.82 -4.02
N ASP A 199 -12.92 12.72 -4.17
CA ASP A 199 -11.53 12.48 -3.76
C ASP A 199 -11.35 12.91 -2.29
N GLY A 200 -11.57 11.97 -1.36
CA GLY A 200 -11.47 12.24 0.06
C GLY A 200 -10.07 12.69 0.50
N TYR A 201 -9.02 12.23 -0.16
CA TYR A 201 -7.65 12.62 0.17
C TYR A 201 -7.39 14.09 -0.17
N ARG A 202 -7.81 14.51 -1.37
CA ARG A 202 -7.67 15.90 -1.79
C ARG A 202 -8.53 16.84 -0.95
N GLN A 203 -9.75 16.41 -0.61
CA GLN A 203 -10.71 17.25 0.12
C GLN A 203 -10.35 17.38 1.61
N MET A 204 -9.79 16.34 2.22
CA MET A 204 -9.35 16.36 3.62
C MET A 204 -7.90 16.84 3.78
N GLY A 205 -7.16 16.96 2.67
CA GLY A 205 -5.79 17.47 2.63
C GLY A 205 -4.70 16.41 2.78
N SER A 206 -5.03 15.21 3.26
CA SER A 206 -4.14 14.04 3.22
C SER A 206 -4.91 12.73 3.42
N PHE A 207 -4.22 11.61 3.18
CA PHE A 207 -4.70 10.29 3.56
C PHE A 207 -5.03 10.21 5.05
N GLU A 208 -4.12 10.67 5.93
CA GLU A 208 -4.31 10.62 7.39
C GLU A 208 -5.50 11.45 7.85
N ALA A 209 -5.69 12.62 7.26
CA ALA A 209 -6.84 13.47 7.57
C ALA A 209 -8.16 12.78 7.13
N CYS A 210 -8.17 12.15 5.96
CA CYS A 210 -9.31 11.38 5.47
C CYS A 210 -9.58 10.13 6.33
N ALA A 211 -8.55 9.37 6.67
CA ALA A 211 -8.63 8.21 7.55
C ALA A 211 -9.11 8.60 8.95
N ALA A 212 -8.64 9.72 9.50
CA ALA A 212 -9.09 10.22 10.79
C ALA A 212 -10.58 10.60 10.79
N VAL A 213 -11.08 11.16 9.69
CA VAL A 213 -12.51 11.46 9.49
C VAL A 213 -13.33 10.17 9.43
N ALA A 214 -12.89 9.19 8.61
CA ALA A 214 -13.56 7.91 8.43
C ALA A 214 -13.59 7.06 9.71
N HIS A 215 -12.43 6.85 10.35
CA HIS A 215 -12.32 6.08 11.59
C HIS A 215 -13.12 6.70 12.74
N ALA A 216 -13.16 8.03 12.84
CA ALA A 216 -13.96 8.73 13.83
C ALA A 216 -15.45 8.79 13.46
N LYS A 217 -15.85 8.27 12.29
CA LYS A 217 -17.21 8.31 11.75
C LYS A 217 -17.81 9.71 11.82
N LYS A 218 -17.02 10.71 11.41
CA LYS A 218 -17.48 12.11 11.40
C LYS A 218 -18.51 12.29 10.29
N HIS A 219 -19.67 12.79 10.67
CA HIS A 219 -20.83 12.93 9.80
C HIS A 219 -21.46 14.34 9.87
N GLY A 220 -20.69 15.34 10.33
CA GLY A 220 -21.20 16.68 10.59
C GLY A 220 -21.42 17.49 9.32
N THR A 221 -20.58 17.28 8.31
CA THR A 221 -20.66 17.98 7.02
C THR A 221 -20.81 17.02 5.84
N LEU A 222 -21.25 17.56 4.70
CA LEU A 222 -21.32 16.81 3.44
C LEU A 222 -19.95 16.26 3.02
N SER A 223 -18.87 17.04 3.20
CA SER A 223 -17.51 16.60 2.91
C SER A 223 -17.06 15.43 3.80
N GLU A 224 -17.39 15.46 5.09
CA GLU A 224 -17.05 14.37 6.01
C GLU A 224 -17.81 13.08 5.69
N LEU A 225 -19.10 13.19 5.35
CA LEU A 225 -19.91 12.05 4.93
C LEU A 225 -19.37 11.40 3.65
N ARG A 226 -19.04 12.21 2.63
CA ARG A 226 -18.47 11.72 1.37
C ARG A 226 -17.05 11.19 1.56
N ALA A 227 -16.26 11.76 2.47
CA ALA A 227 -14.95 11.23 2.84
C ALA A 227 -15.04 9.87 3.52
N CYS A 228 -15.99 9.68 4.45
CA CYS A 228 -16.26 8.37 5.05
C CYS A 228 -16.62 7.35 3.97
N LEU A 229 -17.57 7.67 3.09
CA LEU A 229 -18.00 6.73 2.04
C LEU A 229 -16.85 6.38 1.09
N PHE A 230 -16.11 7.39 0.61
CA PHE A 230 -14.93 7.19 -0.23
C PHE A 230 -13.88 6.27 0.43
N PHE A 231 -13.64 6.46 1.73
CA PHE A 231 -12.66 5.69 2.47
C PHE A 231 -13.06 4.22 2.62
N GLU A 232 -14.34 3.93 2.90
CA GLU A 232 -14.87 2.56 2.95
C GLU A 232 -14.76 1.89 1.56
N GLN A 233 -15.13 2.57 0.47
CA GLN A 233 -14.98 2.01 -0.89
C GLN A 233 -13.53 1.69 -1.24
N ARG A 234 -12.60 2.53 -0.78
CA ARG A 234 -11.17 2.27 -0.93
C ARG A 234 -10.74 1.06 -0.12
N ALA A 235 -11.18 0.94 1.13
CA ALA A 235 -10.85 -0.18 2.01
C ALA A 235 -11.32 -1.53 1.43
N SER A 236 -12.58 -1.63 0.97
CA SER A 236 -13.14 -2.85 0.37
C SER A 236 -12.42 -3.27 -0.92
N ARG A 237 -12.01 -2.30 -1.77
CA ARG A 237 -11.16 -2.57 -2.93
C ARG A 237 -9.76 -3.09 -2.58
N HIS A 238 -9.23 -2.73 -1.40
CA HIS A 238 -7.90 -3.14 -0.95
C HIS A 238 -7.91 -4.49 -0.20
N SER A 239 -8.99 -4.83 0.52
CA SER A 239 -9.17 -6.15 1.12
C SER A 239 -9.49 -7.23 0.08
N GLY A 240 -10.09 -6.84 -1.06
CA GLY A 240 -10.59 -7.78 -2.06
C GLY A 240 -11.86 -8.51 -1.62
N GLU A 241 -12.46 -8.03 -0.53
CA GLU A 241 -13.68 -8.56 0.07
C GLU A 241 -14.74 -7.46 0.06
N ASP A 242 -15.94 -7.79 -0.42
CA ASP A 242 -17.11 -6.92 -0.27
C ASP A 242 -17.42 -6.74 1.23
N PRO A 243 -17.99 -5.60 1.63
CA PRO A 243 -18.36 -5.37 3.02
C PRO A 243 -19.35 -6.43 3.51
N ASP A 244 -19.21 -6.83 4.76
CA ASP A 244 -20.21 -7.66 5.44
C ASP A 244 -21.55 -6.91 5.60
N GLU A 245 -22.57 -7.60 6.12
CA GLU A 245 -23.90 -7.01 6.32
C GLU A 245 -23.87 -5.70 7.14
N THR A 246 -22.94 -5.59 8.09
CA THR A 246 -22.80 -4.40 8.94
C THR A 246 -22.13 -3.26 8.19
N GLY A 247 -21.08 -3.55 7.41
CA GLY A 247 -20.41 -2.59 6.54
C GLY A 247 -21.36 -2.07 5.47
N LEU A 248 -22.11 -2.96 4.84
CA LEU A 248 -23.12 -2.61 3.83
C LEU A 248 -24.16 -1.68 4.44
N ALA A 249 -24.77 -2.04 5.57
CA ALA A 249 -25.74 -1.19 6.26
C ALA A 249 -25.18 0.19 6.63
N TYR A 250 -23.89 0.27 6.99
CA TYR A 250 -23.23 1.54 7.27
C TYR A 250 -23.10 2.41 6.01
N GLU A 251 -22.67 1.84 4.89
CA GLU A 251 -22.48 2.56 3.62
C GLU A 251 -23.80 3.10 3.05
N TYR A 252 -24.88 2.31 3.06
CA TYR A 252 -26.22 2.81 2.70
C TYR A 252 -26.71 3.88 3.69
N GLY A 253 -26.38 3.72 4.98
CA GLY A 253 -26.63 4.75 5.99
C GLY A 253 -25.88 6.07 5.72
N LEU A 254 -24.70 6.02 5.11
CA LEU A 254 -23.98 7.20 4.65
C LEU A 254 -24.68 7.85 3.46
N LEU A 255 -25.14 7.07 2.47
CA LEU A 255 -25.89 7.60 1.31
C LEU A 255 -27.12 8.40 1.74
N GLU A 256 -27.90 7.87 2.67
CA GLU A 256 -29.09 8.56 3.16
C GLU A 256 -28.75 9.88 3.88
N LYS A 257 -27.67 9.91 4.67
CA LYS A 257 -27.20 11.15 5.30
C LYS A 257 -26.68 12.16 4.28
N ILE A 258 -25.98 11.71 3.25
CA ILE A 258 -25.53 12.55 2.13
C ILE A 258 -26.76 13.16 1.43
N ARG A 259 -27.78 12.35 1.16
CA ARG A 259 -29.05 12.81 0.58
C ARG A 259 -29.71 13.89 1.42
N GLN A 260 -29.81 13.70 2.73
CA GLN A 260 -30.37 14.71 3.63
C GLN A 260 -29.57 16.02 3.62
N LYS A 261 -28.23 15.94 3.66
CA LYS A 261 -27.39 17.15 3.61
C LYS A 261 -27.49 17.91 2.29
N VAL A 262 -27.68 17.22 1.17
CA VAL A 262 -27.93 17.87 -0.12
C VAL A 262 -29.30 18.58 -0.13
N ILE A 263 -30.34 17.98 0.48
CA ILE A 263 -31.65 18.64 0.63
C ILE A 263 -31.55 19.88 1.50
N GLU A 264 -30.85 19.79 2.64
CA GLU A 264 -30.65 20.92 3.55
C GLU A 264 -29.92 22.07 2.86
N ASN A 265 -28.80 21.79 2.18
CA ASN A 265 -28.01 22.81 1.48
C ASN A 265 -28.76 23.47 0.31
N ALA A 266 -29.80 22.83 -0.23
CA ALA A 266 -30.61 23.40 -1.31
C ALA A 266 -31.73 24.34 -0.79
N ARG A 267 -31.94 24.40 0.52
CA ARG A 267 -32.97 25.25 1.17
C ARG A 267 -32.40 26.55 1.75
N ASP A 268 -31.08 26.62 1.89
CA ASP A 268 -30.33 27.81 2.32
C ASP A 268 -29.95 28.71 1.13
#